data_AF-W2KBL0-F1
#
_entry.id   AF-W2KBL0-F1
#
_cell.length_a   1.000
_cell.length_b   1.000
_cell.length_c   1.000
_cell.angle_alpha   90.00
_cell.angle_beta   90.00
_cell.angle_gamma   90.00
#
_symmetry.space_group_name_H-M   'P 1'
#
loop_
_entity.id
_entity.type
_entity.pdbx_description
1 polymer ?
#
loop_
_entity_poly.entity_id
_entity_poly.type
_entity_poly.pdbx_seq_one_letter_code
_entity_poly.pdbx_strand_id
1 'polypeptide(L)'
;MLLVLVSLLLWTVAAQPAGTRLEPATDDAYEVVSRINVDESVVAVVRRNGVLHLLYDETIIGAEFDDPYLRKQTAFPGFTIMQCAAYLERKPTRALQIGLGIGTVPSFLREMDIPTDVVEISDAVVTQAADYFQYEWCSIGEEDECPKGRTFVMDGLKFLASKPEDLDVETEEENPYDLFIVDVYTGWNPFAFFVREEMLRIRENWLTTDGVLVMNFVGYMQDPRAAAPKSIYRTLQSVFKYVKCFREMEEPDEPDAANIVFYASDKPFDFNLPSTGVYKNPPAHTFFSVVKKFPDWEIFTELKSDVEVAIHQEIDDEEVRFVSTDKTQTSARILTEADHGQEDFREIHAETQAHMRQRVLDQFPPALWEEFKQIKTTK
;
A
#
# COMPACT_ATOMS: atom_id res chain seq x y z
N MET A 1 35.62 -22.01 31.39
CA MET A 1 34.20 -22.47 31.39
C MET A 1 33.26 -21.30 31.06
N LEU A 2 33.64 -20.47 30.08
CA LEU A 2 32.96 -19.20 29.73
C LEU A 2 32.88 -19.02 28.20
N LEU A 3 32.84 -20.14 27.47
CA LEU A 3 32.84 -20.18 26.00
C LEU A 3 31.74 -21.10 25.44
N VAL A 4 30.88 -21.64 26.31
CA VAL A 4 29.80 -22.59 25.95
C VAL A 4 28.40 -21.98 26.13
N LEU A 5 28.30 -20.78 26.71
CA LEU A 5 27.00 -20.11 26.95
C LEU A 5 26.58 -19.12 25.87
N VAL A 6 27.49 -18.73 24.95
CA VAL A 6 27.16 -17.81 23.84
C VAL A 6 26.57 -18.58 22.64
N SER A 7 26.87 -19.87 22.50
CA SER A 7 26.37 -20.72 21.42
C SER A 7 24.93 -21.22 21.64
N LEU A 8 24.37 -21.11 22.84
CA LEU A 8 23.01 -21.55 23.17
C LEU A 8 21.95 -20.44 23.03
N LEU A 9 22.33 -19.16 23.00
CA LEU A 9 21.41 -18.06 22.67
C LEU A 9 21.25 -17.81 21.16
N LEU A 10 22.12 -18.40 20.33
CA LEU A 10 22.06 -18.29 18.86
C LEU A 10 21.17 -19.35 18.20
N TRP A 11 20.57 -20.26 18.98
CA TRP A 11 19.74 -21.36 18.47
C TRP A 11 18.24 -21.19 18.72
N THR A 12 17.81 -20.12 19.41
CA THR A 12 16.38 -19.81 19.63
C THR A 12 15.85 -18.68 18.75
N VAL A 13 16.70 -18.05 17.93
CA VAL A 13 16.26 -17.21 16.81
C VAL A 13 16.32 -18.07 15.55
N ALA A 14 15.45 -19.08 15.49
CA ALA A 14 15.13 -19.67 14.20
C ALA A 14 14.58 -18.52 13.35
N ALA A 15 15.28 -18.21 12.26
CA ALA A 15 14.85 -17.24 11.27
C ALA A 15 13.39 -17.56 10.89
N GLN A 16 12.45 -16.70 11.34
CA GLN A 16 11.12 -16.69 10.77
C GLN A 16 11.30 -16.29 9.31
N PRO A 17 10.86 -17.11 8.35
CA PRO A 17 10.85 -16.71 6.96
C PRO A 17 9.81 -15.57 6.84
N ALA A 18 10.25 -14.31 6.80
CA ALA A 18 9.41 -13.18 6.42
C ALA A 18 9.21 -13.19 4.89
N GLY A 19 8.56 -14.25 4.43
CA GLY A 19 7.95 -14.36 3.13
C GLY A 19 6.48 -14.35 3.43
N THR A 20 5.86 -13.17 3.37
CA THR A 20 4.40 -12.97 3.21
C THR A 20 3.52 -14.10 3.70
N ARG A 21 3.49 -14.34 5.00
CA ARG A 21 2.48 -15.08 5.77
C ARG A 21 3.02 -15.09 7.20
N LEU A 22 2.55 -14.17 8.06
CA LEU A 22 2.64 -14.44 9.50
C LEU A 22 1.87 -15.76 9.69
N GLU A 23 2.58 -16.87 9.89
CA GLU A 23 1.93 -18.15 10.13
C GLU A 23 0.97 -17.95 11.31
N PRO A 24 -0.29 -18.40 11.19
CA PRO A 24 -1.24 -18.29 12.29
C PRO A 24 -0.61 -18.84 13.55
N ALA A 25 -0.72 -18.08 14.65
CA ALA A 25 -0.25 -18.60 15.93
C ALA A 25 -1.02 -19.90 16.23
N THR A 26 -0.28 -20.93 16.62
CA THR A 26 -0.84 -22.27 16.86
C THR A 26 -1.55 -22.38 18.21
N ASP A 27 -1.39 -21.37 19.07
CA ASP A 27 -2.09 -21.20 20.34
C ASP A 27 -3.19 -20.14 20.23
N ASP A 28 -4.05 -20.07 21.23
CA ASP A 28 -5.13 -19.08 21.31
C ASP A 28 -4.72 -17.82 22.11
N ALA A 29 -3.43 -17.58 22.35
CA ALA A 29 -2.97 -16.46 23.17
C ALA A 29 -2.97 -15.14 22.41
N TYR A 30 -3.65 -14.13 22.95
CA TYR A 30 -3.65 -12.76 22.44
C TYR A 30 -3.87 -11.78 23.60
N GLU A 31 -3.54 -10.52 23.35
CA GLU A 31 -3.81 -9.41 24.26
C GLU A 31 -4.40 -8.26 23.44
N VAL A 32 -5.60 -7.80 23.82
CA VAL A 32 -6.16 -6.54 23.31
C VAL A 32 -5.48 -5.41 24.09
N VAL A 33 -4.52 -4.75 23.46
CA VAL A 33 -3.71 -3.67 24.06
C VAL A 33 -4.51 -2.38 24.14
N SER A 34 -5.29 -2.10 23.11
CA SER A 34 -6.14 -0.91 23.01
C SER A 34 -7.33 -1.18 22.13
N ARG A 35 -8.42 -0.45 22.38
CA ARG A 35 -9.67 -0.52 21.63
C ARG A 35 -10.36 0.83 21.62
N ILE A 36 -10.71 1.29 20.43
CA ILE A 36 -11.57 2.46 20.21
C ILE A 36 -12.78 1.99 19.39
N ASN A 37 -13.99 2.30 19.85
CA ASN A 37 -15.21 2.03 19.09
C ASN A 37 -15.53 3.26 18.22
N VAL A 38 -15.76 3.04 16.93
CA VAL A 38 -16.12 4.09 15.96
C VAL A 38 -17.47 3.68 15.36
N ASP A 39 -18.54 4.31 15.82
CA ASP A 39 -19.92 3.94 15.48
C ASP A 39 -20.22 2.44 15.71
N GLU A 40 -20.35 1.67 14.63
CA GLU A 40 -20.59 0.22 14.65
C GLU A 40 -19.31 -0.60 14.44
N SER A 41 -18.16 0.05 14.25
CA SER A 41 -16.85 -0.58 13.99
C SER A 41 -15.93 -0.51 15.21
N VAL A 42 -14.91 -1.36 15.20
CA VAL A 42 -13.87 -1.41 16.23
C VAL A 42 -12.49 -1.18 15.61
N VAL A 43 -11.75 -0.21 16.13
CA VAL A 43 -10.33 0.00 15.83
C VAL A 43 -9.52 -0.45 17.04
N ALA A 44 -8.74 -1.52 16.91
CA ALA A 44 -8.08 -2.17 18.03
C ALA A 44 -6.62 -2.47 17.78
N VAL A 45 -5.80 -2.35 18.82
CA VAL A 45 -4.42 -2.83 18.84
C VAL A 45 -4.39 -4.17 19.53
N VAL A 46 -3.96 -5.21 18.82
CA VAL A 46 -3.91 -6.58 19.33
C VAL A 46 -2.49 -7.11 19.24
N ARG A 47 -1.93 -7.52 20.39
CA ARG A 47 -0.65 -8.20 20.46
C ARG A 47 -0.88 -9.70 20.32
N ARG A 48 -0.18 -10.33 19.38
CA ARG A 48 -0.20 -11.79 19.18
C ARG A 48 1.07 -12.23 18.46
N ASN A 49 1.65 -13.35 18.90
CA ASN A 49 2.84 -13.96 18.29
C ASN A 49 4.04 -12.99 18.12
N GLY A 50 4.28 -12.14 19.12
CA GLY A 50 5.37 -11.14 19.05
C GLY A 50 5.14 -10.01 18.04
N VAL A 51 3.90 -9.80 17.61
CA VAL A 51 3.50 -8.75 16.65
C VAL A 51 2.33 -7.96 17.23
N LEU A 52 2.43 -6.63 17.14
CA LEU A 52 1.33 -5.70 17.36
C LEU A 52 0.59 -5.51 16.04
N HIS A 53 -0.72 -5.73 16.04
CA HIS A 53 -1.58 -5.54 14.88
C HIS A 53 -2.54 -4.40 15.14
N LEU A 54 -2.71 -3.51 14.16
CA LEU A 54 -3.82 -2.58 14.14
C LEU A 54 -4.93 -3.17 13.29
N LEU A 55 -6.07 -3.42 13.94
CA LEU A 55 -7.27 -3.97 13.34
C LEU A 55 -8.31 -2.88 13.13
N TYR A 56 -8.95 -2.90 11.97
CA TYR A 56 -10.22 -2.23 11.73
C TYR A 56 -11.26 -3.31 11.44
N ASP A 57 -12.08 -3.61 12.46
CA ASP A 57 -12.92 -4.80 12.52
C ASP A 57 -12.11 -6.08 12.15
N GLU A 58 -12.52 -6.78 11.10
CA GLU A 58 -11.93 -8.05 10.65
C GLU A 58 -10.86 -7.83 9.56
N THR A 59 -10.21 -6.67 9.58
CA THR A 59 -9.11 -6.29 8.66
C THR A 59 -7.87 -5.91 9.46
N ILE A 60 -6.70 -6.46 9.10
CA ILE A 60 -5.41 -5.91 9.54
C ILE A 60 -5.06 -4.74 8.62
N ILE A 61 -4.99 -3.53 9.20
CA ILE A 61 -4.60 -2.30 8.47
C ILE A 61 -3.15 -1.90 8.75
N GLY A 62 -2.45 -2.65 9.59
CA GLY A 62 -1.01 -2.53 9.79
C GLY A 62 -0.51 -3.44 10.91
N ALA A 63 0.79 -3.69 10.93
CA ALA A 63 1.42 -4.50 11.96
C ALA A 63 2.89 -4.15 12.16
N GLU A 64 3.36 -4.22 13.41
CA GLU A 64 4.74 -3.99 13.81
C GLU A 64 5.23 -5.15 14.68
N PHE A 65 6.48 -5.56 14.50
CA PHE A 65 7.11 -6.54 15.39
C PHE A 65 7.32 -5.93 16.79
N ASP A 66 6.96 -6.67 17.84
CA ASP A 66 7.11 -6.18 19.21
C ASP A 66 8.60 -6.03 19.60
N ASP A 67 9.46 -6.85 18.98
CA ASP A 67 10.92 -6.78 19.13
C ASP A 67 11.49 -5.43 18.62
N PRO A 68 12.08 -4.60 19.50
CA PRO A 68 12.66 -3.31 19.13
C PRO A 68 13.66 -3.34 17.97
N TYR A 69 14.38 -4.44 17.76
CA TYR A 69 15.34 -4.59 16.67
C TYR A 69 14.68 -4.89 15.33
N LEU A 70 13.43 -5.36 15.35
CA LEU A 70 12.64 -5.71 14.17
C LEU A 70 11.60 -4.64 13.82
N ARG A 71 11.29 -3.68 14.71
CA ARG A 71 10.29 -2.61 14.47
C ARG A 71 10.50 -1.82 13.18
N LYS A 72 11.76 -1.65 12.76
CA LYS A 72 12.09 -0.97 11.49
C LYS A 72 11.83 -1.81 10.24
N GLN A 73 11.55 -3.11 10.40
CA GLN A 73 11.19 -4.00 9.32
C GLN A 73 9.67 -4.02 9.17
N THR A 74 9.19 -3.83 7.95
CA THR A 74 7.75 -3.91 7.68
C THR A 74 7.25 -5.34 7.82
N ALA A 75 6.08 -5.54 8.42
CA ALA A 75 5.44 -6.85 8.48
C ALA A 75 4.95 -7.34 7.09
N PHE A 76 4.68 -6.41 6.16
CA PHE A 76 4.16 -6.70 4.82
C PHE A 76 5.12 -6.16 3.74
N PRO A 77 5.61 -7.01 2.81
CA PRO A 77 6.52 -6.57 1.75
C PRO A 77 5.98 -5.49 0.81
N GLY A 78 4.67 -5.40 0.57
CA GLY A 78 4.10 -4.27 -0.17
C GLY A 78 4.48 -2.91 0.45
N PHE A 79 4.52 -2.83 1.78
CA PHE A 79 4.96 -1.63 2.49
C PHE A 79 6.46 -1.39 2.38
N THR A 80 7.29 -2.45 2.32
CA THR A 80 8.71 -2.31 1.97
C THR A 80 8.88 -1.70 0.58
N ILE A 81 8.10 -2.17 -0.41
CA ILE A 81 8.17 -1.68 -1.78
C ILE A 81 7.78 -0.20 -1.83
N MET A 82 6.77 0.24 -1.07
CA MET A 82 6.43 1.67 -0.96
C MET A 82 7.51 2.48 -0.25
N GLN A 83 8.10 1.97 0.83
CA GLN A 83 9.24 2.62 1.51
C GLN A 83 10.45 2.81 0.58
N CYS A 84 10.62 1.93 -0.43
CA CYS A 84 11.70 2.06 -1.39
C CYS A 84 11.59 3.31 -2.29
N ALA A 85 10.48 4.05 -2.26
CA ALA A 85 10.39 5.38 -2.85
C ALA A 85 11.43 6.36 -2.28
N ALA A 86 11.89 6.17 -1.03
CA ALA A 86 13.00 6.95 -0.46
C ALA A 86 14.34 6.76 -1.21
N TYR A 87 14.45 5.67 -1.98
CA TYR A 87 15.65 5.30 -2.74
C TYR A 87 15.52 5.63 -4.23
N LEU A 88 14.51 6.38 -4.65
CA LEU A 88 14.46 6.88 -6.03
C LEU A 88 15.76 7.64 -6.38
N GLU A 89 16.26 7.48 -7.60
CA GLU A 89 17.49 8.14 -8.06
C GLU A 89 17.46 9.65 -7.82
N ARG A 90 16.30 10.25 -8.07
CA ARG A 90 15.93 11.60 -7.64
C ARG A 90 15.25 11.47 -6.29
N LYS A 91 16.02 11.58 -5.22
CA LYS A 91 15.50 11.46 -3.85
C LYS A 91 14.41 12.52 -3.62
N PRO A 92 13.18 12.14 -3.24
CA PRO A 92 12.12 13.09 -2.93
C PRO A 92 12.53 14.01 -1.78
N THR A 93 12.17 15.29 -1.88
CA THR A 93 12.43 16.27 -0.81
C THR A 93 11.22 16.51 0.08
N ARG A 94 10.01 16.24 -0.44
CA ARG A 94 8.76 16.28 0.31
C ARG A 94 7.78 15.25 -0.23
N ALA A 95 7.01 14.62 0.66
CA ALA A 95 6.04 13.60 0.30
C ALA A 95 4.66 13.86 0.92
N LEU A 96 3.65 13.25 0.33
CA LEU A 96 2.32 13.08 0.94
C LEU A 96 1.87 11.64 0.83
N GLN A 97 1.17 11.14 1.85
CA GLN A 97 0.50 9.86 1.82
C GLN A 97 -0.99 10.00 2.20
N ILE A 98 -1.89 9.48 1.37
CA ILE A 98 -3.28 9.24 1.72
C ILE A 98 -3.41 7.81 2.28
N GLY A 99 -3.99 7.71 3.48
CA GLY A 99 -4.04 6.51 4.31
C GLY A 99 -2.84 6.42 5.26
N LEU A 100 -3.06 5.94 6.48
CA LEU A 100 -2.00 5.85 7.50
C LEU A 100 -1.65 4.41 7.90
N GLY A 101 -2.67 3.59 8.21
CA GLY A 101 -2.46 2.32 8.90
C GLY A 101 -1.76 2.54 10.24
N ILE A 102 -0.60 1.91 10.45
CA ILE A 102 0.25 2.14 11.63
C ILE A 102 1.35 3.20 11.42
N GLY A 103 1.40 3.84 10.24
CA GLY A 103 2.40 4.86 9.92
C GLY A 103 3.76 4.33 9.44
N THR A 104 3.87 3.06 9.08
CA THR A 104 5.14 2.43 8.67
C THR A 104 5.85 3.14 7.52
N VAL A 105 5.13 3.52 6.47
CA VAL A 105 5.70 4.21 5.31
C VAL A 105 6.06 5.67 5.64
N PRO A 106 5.15 6.53 6.13
CA PRO A 106 5.49 7.93 6.42
C PRO A 106 6.56 8.07 7.50
N SER A 107 6.55 7.25 8.55
CA SER A 107 7.62 7.27 9.57
C SER A 107 8.98 6.95 8.98
N PHE A 108 9.06 5.96 8.07
CA PHE A 108 10.31 5.63 7.40
C PHE A 108 10.79 6.75 6.47
N LEU A 109 9.89 7.37 5.69
CA LEU A 109 10.23 8.51 4.85
C LEU A 109 10.77 9.68 5.69
N ARG A 110 10.14 9.98 6.83
CA ARG A 110 10.59 11.00 7.78
C ARG A 110 11.96 10.67 8.38
N GLU A 111 12.23 9.41 8.72
CA GLU A 111 13.57 8.97 9.16
C GLU A 111 14.65 9.12 8.07
N MET A 112 14.23 9.09 6.81
CA MET A 112 15.09 9.32 5.64
C MET A 112 15.23 10.80 5.28
N ASP A 113 14.86 11.72 6.17
CA ASP A 113 14.86 13.18 5.96
C ASP A 113 13.94 13.61 4.80
N ILE A 114 12.80 12.94 4.63
CA ILE A 114 11.76 13.30 3.66
C ILE A 114 10.49 13.67 4.46
N PRO A 115 10.27 14.97 4.75
CA PRO A 115 9.02 15.43 5.37
C PRO A 115 7.81 14.88 4.62
N THR A 116 6.93 14.22 5.36
CA THR A 116 5.79 13.48 4.79
C THR A 116 4.50 13.91 5.47
N ASP A 117 3.64 14.58 4.72
CA ASP A 117 2.27 14.85 5.14
C ASP A 117 1.43 13.58 5.03
N VAL A 118 0.47 13.40 5.93
CA VAL A 118 -0.42 12.23 5.93
C VAL A 118 -1.88 12.69 5.95
N VAL A 119 -2.73 12.04 5.18
CA VAL A 119 -4.18 12.26 5.15
C VAL A 119 -4.87 10.96 5.56
N GLU A 120 -5.50 10.94 6.72
CA GLU A 120 -6.18 9.76 7.26
C GLU A 120 -7.62 10.11 7.62
N ILE A 121 -8.57 9.26 7.23
CA ILE A 121 -10.00 9.53 7.45
C ILE A 121 -10.41 9.27 8.91
N SER A 122 -9.74 8.34 9.59
CA SER A 122 -10.10 7.88 10.92
C SER A 122 -9.18 8.45 12.00
N ASP A 123 -9.73 9.33 12.83
CA ASP A 123 -9.08 9.84 14.05
C ASP A 123 -8.62 8.71 15.00
N ALA A 124 -9.42 7.63 15.08
CA ALA A 124 -9.07 6.46 15.87
C ALA A 124 -7.83 5.72 15.33
N VAL A 125 -7.64 5.69 14.01
CA VAL A 125 -6.43 5.10 13.40
C VAL A 125 -5.21 5.96 13.71
N VAL A 126 -5.32 7.29 13.57
CA VAL A 126 -4.24 8.23 13.92
C VAL A 126 -3.85 8.10 15.39
N THR A 127 -4.82 8.09 16.30
CA THR A 127 -4.60 7.95 17.74
C THR A 127 -3.87 6.64 18.05
N GLN A 128 -4.35 5.51 17.52
CA GLN A 128 -3.72 4.21 17.76
C GLN A 128 -2.30 4.13 17.17
N ALA A 129 -2.08 4.68 15.98
CA ALA A 129 -0.76 4.75 15.35
C ALA A 129 0.23 5.54 16.22
N ALA A 130 -0.19 6.71 16.73
CA ALA A 130 0.64 7.56 17.57
C ALA A 130 0.97 6.91 18.92
N ASP A 131 -0.04 6.35 19.59
CA ASP A 131 0.10 5.82 20.94
C ASP A 131 0.87 4.49 20.99
N TYR A 132 0.78 3.66 19.93
CA TYR A 132 1.25 2.27 19.97
C TYR A 132 2.27 1.87 18.90
N PHE A 133 2.48 2.68 17.86
CA PHE A 133 3.33 2.33 16.71
C PHE A 133 4.38 3.40 16.36
N GLN A 134 4.74 4.26 17.33
CA GLN A 134 5.74 5.31 17.19
C GLN A 134 5.47 6.30 16.03
N TYR A 135 4.23 6.41 15.55
CA TYR A 135 3.90 7.39 14.54
C TYR A 135 3.94 8.80 15.14
N GLU A 136 4.70 9.70 14.53
CA GLU A 136 4.76 11.10 14.95
C GLU A 136 3.53 11.85 14.40
N TRP A 137 2.53 12.03 15.27
CA TRP A 137 1.37 12.85 14.94
C TRP A 137 1.69 14.32 15.24
N CYS A 138 1.72 15.15 14.19
CA CYS A 138 1.77 16.60 14.29
C CYS A 138 0.54 17.22 13.62
N SER A 139 -0.20 18.05 14.35
CA SER A 139 -1.35 18.80 13.86
C SER A 139 -1.13 20.30 14.06
N ILE A 140 -1.42 21.10 13.02
CA ILE A 140 -1.35 22.56 13.16
C ILE A 140 -2.47 23.03 14.06
N GLY A 141 -2.11 23.80 15.08
CA GLY A 141 -2.99 24.23 16.16
C GLY A 141 -2.63 23.61 17.51
N GLU A 142 -1.96 22.45 17.50
CA GLU A 142 -1.32 21.87 18.68
C GLU A 142 0.19 22.17 18.72
N GLU A 143 0.84 22.17 17.55
CA GLU A 143 2.23 22.59 17.38
C GLU A 143 2.34 23.85 16.52
N ASP A 144 3.36 24.67 16.81
CA ASP A 144 3.66 25.90 16.06
C ASP A 144 4.25 25.59 14.67
N GLU A 145 4.94 24.45 14.51
CA GLU A 145 5.57 24.01 13.25
C GLU A 145 5.58 22.46 13.17
N CYS A 146 5.30 21.89 11.99
CA CYS A 146 5.41 20.44 11.72
C CYS A 146 6.53 20.14 10.72
N PRO A 147 7.83 20.20 11.12
CA PRO A 147 8.96 20.13 10.19
C PRO A 147 9.09 18.78 9.47
N LYS A 148 8.57 17.69 10.03
CA LYS A 148 8.57 16.35 9.41
C LYS A 148 7.29 16.04 8.64
N GLY A 149 6.38 17.00 8.54
CA GLY A 149 5.07 16.84 7.90
C GLY A 149 3.91 16.77 8.89
N ARG A 150 2.72 17.12 8.40
CA ARG A 150 1.48 17.26 9.15
C ARG A 150 0.61 16.01 9.00
N THR A 151 -0.33 15.82 9.91
CA THR A 151 -1.40 14.83 9.77
C THR A 151 -2.74 15.54 9.63
N PHE A 152 -3.41 15.32 8.51
CA PHE A 152 -4.75 15.80 8.22
C PHE A 152 -5.74 14.68 8.51
N VAL A 153 -6.59 14.86 9.53
CA VAL A 153 -7.70 13.94 9.80
C VAL A 153 -8.88 14.32 8.91
N MET A 154 -8.90 13.80 7.68
CA MET A 154 -9.92 14.11 6.68
C MET A 154 -10.03 13.03 5.60
N ASP A 155 -11.14 13.07 4.85
CA ASP A 155 -11.35 12.21 3.70
C ASP A 155 -10.35 12.54 2.57
N GLY A 156 -9.66 11.52 2.06
CA GLY A 156 -8.63 11.67 1.02
C GLY A 156 -9.16 12.19 -0.31
N LEU A 157 -10.39 11.85 -0.73
CA LEU A 157 -10.99 12.39 -1.95
C LEU A 157 -11.37 13.87 -1.76
N LYS A 158 -11.81 14.26 -0.55
CA LYS A 158 -12.00 15.69 -0.21
C LYS A 158 -10.68 16.45 -0.21
N PHE A 159 -9.61 15.83 0.28
CA PHE A 159 -8.26 16.41 0.22
C PHE A 159 -7.86 16.64 -1.24
N LEU A 160 -7.98 15.61 -2.09
CA LEU A 160 -7.67 15.73 -3.51
C LEU A 160 -8.49 16.80 -4.22
N ALA A 161 -9.78 16.92 -3.89
CA ALA A 161 -10.69 17.94 -4.45
C ALA A 161 -10.38 19.38 -4.00
N SER A 162 -9.60 19.55 -2.94
CA SER A 162 -9.10 20.84 -2.47
C SER A 162 -7.83 21.23 -3.24
N LYS A 163 -7.36 22.46 -3.05
CA LYS A 163 -6.03 22.88 -3.52
C LYS A 163 -5.02 22.96 -2.36
N PRO A 164 -3.71 22.88 -2.65
CA PRO A 164 -2.68 23.07 -1.62
C PRO A 164 -2.89 24.34 -0.79
N GLU A 165 -3.22 25.48 -1.43
CA GLU A 165 -3.45 26.74 -0.75
C GLU A 165 -4.67 26.74 0.18
N ASP A 166 -5.70 25.94 -0.11
CA ASP A 166 -6.92 25.86 0.72
C ASP A 166 -6.66 25.10 2.03
N LEU A 167 -5.56 24.34 2.09
CA LEU A 167 -5.15 23.51 3.22
C LEU A 167 -3.88 24.01 3.90
N ASP A 168 -3.49 25.27 3.62
CA ASP A 168 -2.27 25.90 4.12
C ASP A 168 -1.00 25.08 3.82
N VAL A 169 -0.99 24.29 2.74
CA VAL A 169 0.18 23.55 2.28
C VAL A 169 1.04 24.49 1.46
N GLU A 170 2.10 25.00 2.08
CA GLU A 170 3.05 25.91 1.44
C GLU A 170 3.93 25.18 0.42
N THR A 171 4.21 25.86 -0.69
CA THR A 171 5.13 25.39 -1.74
C THR A 171 5.85 26.56 -2.38
N GLU A 172 7.15 26.40 -2.65
CA GLU A 172 7.94 27.33 -3.47
C GLU A 172 7.85 26.99 -4.97
N GLU A 173 7.41 25.77 -5.29
CA GLU A 173 7.15 25.28 -6.64
C GLU A 173 5.66 25.39 -7.00
N GLU A 174 5.32 25.09 -8.26
CA GLU A 174 3.93 25.04 -8.72
C GLU A 174 3.09 24.04 -7.91
N ASN A 175 3.69 22.90 -7.54
CA ASN A 175 3.05 21.84 -6.77
C ASN A 175 3.95 21.39 -5.60
N PRO A 176 3.38 20.95 -4.47
CA PRO A 176 4.12 20.75 -3.22
C PRO A 176 4.93 19.45 -3.07
N TYR A 177 4.61 18.38 -3.82
CA TYR A 177 5.12 17.04 -3.49
C TYR A 177 5.93 16.39 -4.61
N ASP A 178 7.12 15.89 -4.28
CA ASP A 178 7.94 15.05 -5.16
C ASP A 178 7.49 13.58 -5.14
N LEU A 179 6.81 13.17 -4.07
CA LEU A 179 6.30 11.82 -3.87
C LEU A 179 4.88 11.88 -3.34
N PHE A 180 3.95 11.24 -4.03
CA PHE A 180 2.56 11.15 -3.60
C PHE A 180 2.17 9.68 -3.50
N ILE A 181 1.74 9.24 -2.32
CA ILE A 181 1.40 7.84 -2.03
C ILE A 181 -0.10 7.72 -1.75
N VAL A 182 -0.74 6.73 -2.34
CA VAL A 182 -2.13 6.36 -2.07
C VAL A 182 -2.16 4.92 -1.55
N ASP A 183 -2.39 4.76 -0.24
CA ASP A 183 -2.47 3.48 0.45
C ASP A 183 -3.77 3.38 1.27
N VAL A 184 -4.86 3.13 0.56
CA VAL A 184 -6.22 3.19 1.10
C VAL A 184 -6.86 1.81 1.03
N TYR A 185 -6.74 1.03 2.11
CA TYR A 185 -7.39 -0.26 2.22
C TYR A 185 -7.88 -0.50 3.66
N THR A 186 -9.19 -0.65 3.82
CA THR A 186 -9.83 -0.96 5.12
C THR A 186 -10.73 -2.20 4.98
N GLY A 187 -10.21 -3.21 4.29
CA GLY A 187 -10.93 -4.45 3.98
C GLY A 187 -11.57 -4.44 2.58
N TRP A 188 -11.55 -3.28 1.92
CA TRP A 188 -12.00 -3.07 0.55
C TRP A 188 -11.15 -2.00 -0.14
N ASN A 189 -11.14 -1.98 -1.48
CA ASN A 189 -10.38 -1.00 -2.27
C ASN A 189 -11.32 0.14 -2.70
N PRO A 190 -11.08 1.40 -2.31
CA PRO A 190 -11.83 2.55 -2.78
C PRO A 190 -11.46 2.89 -4.23
N PHE A 191 -12.17 2.25 -5.17
CA PHE A 191 -11.98 2.41 -6.62
C PHE A 191 -12.01 3.86 -7.12
N ALA A 192 -12.65 4.77 -6.38
CA ALA A 192 -12.65 6.20 -6.67
C ALA A 192 -11.23 6.79 -6.76
N PHE A 193 -10.24 6.29 -6.00
CA PHE A 193 -8.85 6.76 -6.12
C PHE A 193 -8.14 6.25 -7.39
N PHE A 194 -8.68 5.21 -8.03
CA PHE A 194 -8.02 4.52 -9.14
C PHE A 194 -8.58 4.91 -10.52
N VAL A 195 -9.45 5.94 -10.57
CA VAL A 195 -9.97 6.49 -11.82
C VAL A 195 -9.03 7.55 -12.39
N ARG A 196 -9.10 7.74 -13.70
CA ARG A 196 -8.26 8.66 -14.44
C ARG A 196 -8.35 10.10 -13.93
N GLU A 197 -9.54 10.55 -13.55
CA GLU A 197 -9.81 11.91 -13.08
C GLU A 197 -9.05 12.23 -11.80
N GLU A 198 -9.05 11.32 -10.82
CA GLU A 198 -8.31 11.52 -9.56
C GLU A 198 -6.79 11.39 -9.77
N MET A 199 -6.33 10.49 -10.64
CA MET A 199 -4.91 10.43 -11.03
C MET A 199 -4.44 11.71 -11.72
N LEU A 200 -5.27 12.31 -12.59
CA LEU A 200 -4.99 13.61 -13.20
C LEU A 200 -4.95 14.71 -12.16
N ARG A 201 -5.89 14.72 -11.21
CA ARG A 201 -5.91 15.73 -10.14
C ARG A 201 -4.65 15.67 -9.28
N ILE A 202 -4.17 14.48 -8.95
CA ILE A 202 -2.88 14.29 -8.26
C ILE A 202 -1.73 14.85 -9.12
N ARG A 203 -1.67 14.45 -10.40
CA ARG A 203 -0.62 14.88 -11.32
C ARG A 203 -0.57 16.41 -11.49
N GLU A 204 -1.72 17.06 -11.60
CA GLU A 204 -1.83 18.47 -11.98
C GLU A 204 -1.72 19.42 -10.79
N ASN A 205 -2.26 19.06 -9.62
CA ASN A 205 -2.37 19.98 -8.48
C ASN A 205 -1.44 19.66 -7.30
N TRP A 206 -0.84 18.46 -7.27
CA TRP A 206 -0.16 17.96 -6.07
C TRP A 206 1.27 17.50 -6.34
N LEU A 207 1.54 16.92 -7.52
CA LEU A 207 2.88 16.43 -7.89
C LEU A 207 3.72 17.48 -8.60
N THR A 208 4.99 17.59 -8.23
CA THR A 208 5.99 18.34 -9.00
C THR A 208 6.15 17.73 -10.41
N THR A 209 6.72 18.49 -11.35
CA THR A 209 6.97 18.03 -12.74
C THR A 209 7.78 16.74 -12.80
N ASP A 210 8.62 16.53 -11.79
CA ASP A 210 9.55 15.42 -11.68
C ASP A 210 9.06 14.32 -10.73
N GLY A 211 7.93 14.54 -10.07
CA GLY A 211 7.41 13.74 -8.98
C GLY A 211 6.91 12.35 -9.40
N VAL A 212 6.68 11.52 -8.39
CA VAL A 212 6.29 10.11 -8.54
C VAL A 212 5.02 9.82 -7.75
N LEU A 213 4.02 9.26 -8.42
CA LEU A 213 2.84 8.67 -7.78
C LEU A 213 3.12 7.21 -7.44
N VAL A 214 2.85 6.82 -6.21
CA VAL A 214 2.86 5.44 -5.74
C VAL A 214 1.45 5.07 -5.28
N MET A 215 0.94 3.92 -5.72
CA MET A 215 -0.38 3.44 -5.29
C MET A 215 -0.31 1.99 -4.86
N ASN A 216 -0.96 1.66 -3.75
CA ASN A 216 -1.17 0.28 -3.32
C ASN A 216 -2.56 -0.20 -3.73
N PHE A 217 -2.68 -1.46 -4.15
CA PHE A 217 -3.95 -2.12 -4.42
C PHE A 217 -3.90 -3.56 -3.93
N VAL A 218 -4.93 -4.00 -3.22
CA VAL A 218 -5.04 -5.40 -2.81
C VAL A 218 -5.87 -6.18 -3.82
N GLY A 219 -5.29 -7.21 -4.44
CA GLY A 219 -6.03 -8.05 -5.38
C GLY A 219 -5.21 -9.16 -6.03
N TYR A 220 -5.83 -9.85 -6.98
CA TYR A 220 -5.21 -10.92 -7.75
C TYR A 220 -4.36 -10.38 -8.90
N MET A 221 -3.19 -10.98 -9.12
CA MET A 221 -2.26 -10.57 -10.18
C MET A 221 -2.26 -11.50 -11.41
N GLN A 222 -2.98 -12.63 -11.35
CA GLN A 222 -3.07 -13.62 -12.42
C GLN A 222 -4.42 -13.60 -13.14
N ASP A 223 -4.39 -13.79 -14.46
CA ASP A 223 -5.60 -13.90 -15.27
C ASP A 223 -6.44 -15.14 -14.87
N PRO A 224 -7.77 -15.07 -14.96
CA PRO A 224 -8.59 -13.93 -15.39
C PRO A 224 -8.87 -12.88 -14.28
N ARG A 225 -8.42 -13.13 -13.04
CA ARG A 225 -8.73 -12.27 -11.87
C ARG A 225 -7.92 -10.96 -11.84
N ALA A 226 -6.89 -10.82 -12.67
CA ALA A 226 -6.06 -9.63 -12.79
C ALA A 226 -6.70 -8.45 -13.55
N ALA A 227 -7.96 -8.55 -13.98
CA ALA A 227 -8.62 -7.54 -14.81
C ALA A 227 -8.61 -6.13 -14.17
N ALA A 228 -8.87 -6.04 -12.86
CA ALA A 228 -8.85 -4.78 -12.12
C ALA A 228 -7.44 -4.15 -12.05
N PRO A 229 -6.40 -4.80 -11.49
CA PRO A 229 -5.07 -4.20 -11.42
C PRO A 229 -4.43 -3.94 -12.79
N LYS A 230 -4.74 -4.73 -13.82
CA LYS A 230 -4.34 -4.41 -15.21
C LYS A 230 -5.04 -3.15 -15.74
N SER A 231 -6.31 -2.93 -15.38
CA SER A 231 -7.03 -1.71 -15.75
C SER A 231 -6.50 -0.47 -15.01
N ILE A 232 -6.12 -0.62 -13.74
CA ILE A 232 -5.40 0.43 -12.99
C ILE A 232 -4.08 0.78 -13.69
N TYR A 233 -3.30 -0.23 -14.09
CA TYR A 233 -2.07 -0.03 -14.86
C TYR A 233 -2.30 0.75 -16.17
N ARG A 234 -3.33 0.37 -16.95
CA ARG A 234 -3.71 1.08 -18.19
C ARG A 234 -4.17 2.51 -17.92
N THR A 235 -4.85 2.74 -16.81
CA THR A 235 -5.30 4.08 -16.39
C THR A 235 -4.10 4.96 -16.07
N LEU A 236 -3.13 4.45 -15.31
CA LEU A 236 -1.86 5.14 -15.04
C LEU A 236 -1.10 5.46 -16.33
N GLN A 237 -1.02 4.53 -17.30
CA GLN A 237 -0.39 4.77 -18.59
C GLN A 237 -1.09 5.86 -19.43
N SER A 238 -2.37 6.12 -19.17
CA SER A 238 -3.12 7.20 -19.84
C SER A 238 -2.87 8.59 -19.24
N VAL A 239 -2.23 8.64 -18.06
CA VAL A 239 -1.95 9.86 -17.28
C VAL A 239 -0.45 10.17 -17.22
N PHE A 240 0.39 9.14 -17.07
CA PHE A 240 1.84 9.23 -16.89
C PHE A 240 2.59 8.49 -17.98
N LYS A 241 3.79 9.00 -18.32
CA LYS A 241 4.63 8.42 -19.37
C LYS A 241 5.37 7.14 -18.95
N TYR A 242 5.78 7.05 -17.70
CA TYR A 242 6.54 5.91 -17.16
C TYR A 242 5.75 5.26 -16.03
N VAL A 243 5.41 3.99 -16.20
CA VAL A 243 4.68 3.20 -15.20
C VAL A 243 5.42 1.89 -14.94
N LYS A 244 5.58 1.53 -13.67
CA LYS A 244 6.08 0.23 -13.20
C LYS A 244 5.08 -0.33 -12.20
N CYS A 245 4.94 -1.65 -12.15
CA CYS A 245 4.03 -2.34 -11.23
C CYS A 245 4.73 -3.54 -10.61
N PHE A 246 4.67 -3.68 -9.29
CA PHE A 246 5.40 -4.71 -8.56
C PHE A 246 4.45 -5.55 -7.73
N ARG A 247 4.63 -6.88 -7.78
CA ARG A 247 4.05 -7.80 -6.79
C ARG A 247 4.90 -7.79 -5.51
N GLU A 248 4.32 -8.23 -4.40
CA GLU A 248 5.01 -8.24 -3.09
C GLU A 248 5.75 -9.53 -2.74
N MET A 249 5.91 -10.45 -3.70
CA MET A 249 6.59 -11.75 -3.51
C MET A 249 7.49 -12.12 -4.69
N GLU A 250 8.44 -13.03 -4.43
CA GLU A 250 9.38 -13.51 -5.45
C GLU A 250 8.68 -14.41 -6.47
N GLU A 251 7.80 -15.28 -5.99
CA GLU A 251 6.99 -16.22 -6.77
C GLU A 251 6.07 -15.49 -7.76
N PRO A 252 6.26 -15.64 -9.07
CA PRO A 252 5.46 -14.94 -10.07
C PRO A 252 4.06 -15.52 -10.24
N ASP A 253 3.82 -16.76 -9.83
CA ASP A 253 2.61 -17.55 -10.06
C ASP A 253 1.72 -17.69 -8.80
N GLU A 254 1.88 -16.81 -7.81
CA GLU A 254 1.04 -16.77 -6.62
C GLU A 254 -0.45 -16.61 -7.01
N PRO A 255 -1.32 -17.60 -6.70
CA PRO A 255 -2.73 -17.54 -7.04
C PRO A 255 -3.55 -16.67 -6.08
N ASP A 256 -3.02 -16.29 -4.92
CA ASP A 256 -3.75 -15.56 -3.88
C ASP A 256 -3.73 -14.05 -4.10
N ALA A 257 -4.67 -13.35 -3.45
CA ALA A 257 -4.70 -11.89 -3.44
C ALA A 257 -3.58 -11.34 -2.54
N ALA A 258 -2.95 -10.27 -3.00
CA ALA A 258 -1.79 -9.67 -2.33
C ALA A 258 -1.74 -8.15 -2.60
N ASN A 259 -0.81 -7.46 -1.94
CA ASN A 259 -0.52 -6.07 -2.31
C ASN A 259 0.16 -6.01 -3.70
N ILE A 260 -0.30 -5.08 -4.51
CA ILE A 260 0.22 -4.74 -5.83
C ILE A 260 0.58 -3.25 -5.79
N VAL A 261 1.85 -2.93 -5.98
CA VAL A 261 2.35 -1.56 -5.84
C VAL A 261 2.69 -0.97 -7.20
N PHE A 262 2.03 0.12 -7.55
CA PHE A 262 2.24 0.86 -8.79
C PHE A 262 3.13 2.07 -8.54
N TYR A 263 4.02 2.37 -9.48
CA TYR A 263 4.81 3.59 -9.55
C TYR A 263 4.57 4.27 -10.89
N ALA A 264 4.30 5.58 -10.89
CA ALA A 264 4.06 6.33 -12.12
C ALA A 264 4.68 7.74 -12.08
N SER A 265 5.24 8.20 -13.20
CA SER A 265 5.84 9.54 -13.34
C SER A 265 5.88 9.98 -14.81
N ASP A 266 5.95 11.29 -15.02
CA ASP A 266 6.20 11.89 -16.35
C ASP A 266 7.68 11.81 -16.77
N LYS A 267 8.56 11.54 -15.82
CA LYS A 267 10.00 11.37 -16.03
C LYS A 267 10.42 9.92 -15.82
N PRO A 268 11.48 9.45 -16.50
CA PRO A 268 12.06 8.15 -16.19
C PRO A 268 12.54 8.15 -14.74
N PHE A 269 12.37 7.01 -14.07
CA PHE A 269 12.81 6.82 -12.70
C PHE A 269 13.36 5.41 -12.48
N ASP A 270 14.36 5.33 -11.62
CA ASP A 270 14.94 4.09 -11.12
C ASP A 270 15.31 4.25 -9.63
N PHE A 271 15.87 3.18 -9.03
CA PHE A 271 16.18 3.12 -7.61
C PHE A 271 17.68 2.97 -7.34
N ASN A 272 18.22 3.83 -6.49
CA ASN A 272 19.55 3.72 -5.88
C ASN A 272 19.47 2.88 -4.59
N LEU A 273 19.18 1.59 -4.74
CA LEU A 273 18.97 0.69 -3.60
C LEU A 273 20.26 0.45 -2.79
N PRO A 274 20.16 0.35 -1.45
CA PRO A 274 21.31 0.05 -0.62
C PRO A 274 21.89 -1.33 -0.97
N SER A 275 23.22 -1.41 -1.10
CA SER A 275 23.94 -2.62 -1.53
C SER A 275 25.04 -3.06 -0.56
N THR A 276 25.24 -2.32 0.53
CA THR A 276 26.26 -2.56 1.55
C THR A 276 25.69 -3.17 2.83
N GLY A 277 26.55 -3.68 3.72
CA GLY A 277 26.12 -4.25 4.99
C GLY A 277 25.23 -5.49 4.80
N VAL A 278 24.10 -5.54 5.51
CA VAL A 278 23.12 -6.65 5.40
C VAL A 278 22.55 -6.77 3.99
N TYR A 279 22.39 -5.65 3.25
CA TYR A 279 21.91 -5.66 1.87
C TYR A 279 22.87 -6.32 0.87
N LYS A 280 24.14 -6.52 1.23
CA LYS A 280 25.08 -7.26 0.37
C LYS A 280 24.63 -8.71 0.19
N ASN A 281 24.24 -9.37 1.28
CA ASN A 281 23.75 -10.74 1.31
C ASN A 281 22.54 -10.82 2.27
N PRO A 282 21.38 -10.28 1.87
CA PRO A 282 20.24 -10.21 2.77
C PRO A 282 19.74 -11.62 3.06
N PRO A 283 19.38 -11.94 4.32
CA PRO A 283 18.69 -13.19 4.62
C PRO A 283 17.42 -13.28 3.78
N ALA A 284 17.16 -14.44 3.19
CA ALA A 284 15.94 -14.67 2.41
C ALA A 284 14.71 -14.37 3.27
N HIS A 285 13.63 -13.92 2.63
CA HIS A 285 12.38 -13.67 3.35
C HIS A 285 12.58 -12.67 4.50
N THR A 286 13.19 -11.53 4.20
CA THR A 286 13.31 -10.40 5.15
C THR A 286 13.06 -9.09 4.43
N PHE A 287 12.79 -8.04 5.19
CA PHE A 287 12.78 -6.66 4.71
C PHE A 287 13.97 -6.35 3.77
N PHE A 288 15.19 -6.72 4.19
CA PHE A 288 16.41 -6.49 3.41
C PHE A 288 16.40 -7.23 2.07
N SER A 289 15.82 -8.43 2.01
CA SER A 289 15.70 -9.18 0.76
C SER A 289 14.67 -8.57 -0.18
N VAL A 290 13.56 -8.06 0.35
CA VAL A 290 12.53 -7.37 -0.43
C VAL A 290 13.12 -6.10 -1.04
N VAL A 291 13.76 -5.23 -0.24
CA VAL A 291 14.42 -4.01 -0.72
C VAL A 291 15.36 -4.30 -1.89
N LYS A 292 16.11 -5.42 -1.82
CA LYS A 292 17.08 -5.77 -2.86
C LYS A 292 16.44 -6.37 -4.12
N LYS A 293 15.40 -7.19 -3.97
CA LYS A 293 14.90 -8.07 -5.03
C LYS A 293 13.62 -7.56 -5.71
N PHE A 294 12.86 -6.66 -5.08
CA PHE A 294 11.59 -6.21 -5.66
C PHE A 294 11.68 -5.64 -7.08
N PRO A 295 12.80 -5.05 -7.57
CA PRO A 295 12.89 -4.62 -8.96
C PRO A 295 12.72 -5.77 -9.96
N ASP A 296 13.09 -7.01 -9.57
CA ASP A 296 12.91 -8.22 -10.38
C ASP A 296 11.46 -8.75 -10.31
N TRP A 297 10.61 -8.15 -9.47
CA TRP A 297 9.21 -8.56 -9.24
C TRP A 297 8.23 -7.71 -10.05
N GLU A 298 8.71 -7.06 -11.11
CA GLU A 298 7.85 -6.29 -12.00
C GLU A 298 6.85 -7.20 -12.72
N ILE A 299 5.58 -6.78 -12.76
CA ILE A 299 4.47 -7.45 -13.44
C ILE A 299 3.82 -6.52 -14.47
N PHE A 300 2.94 -7.07 -15.31
CA PHE A 300 2.24 -6.36 -16.39
C PHE A 300 3.18 -5.75 -17.44
N THR A 301 4.39 -6.29 -17.58
CA THR A 301 5.38 -5.83 -18.56
C THR A 301 4.91 -6.08 -20.00
N GLU A 302 4.01 -7.05 -20.22
CA GLU A 302 3.31 -7.28 -21.48
C GLU A 302 2.40 -6.11 -21.90
N LEU A 303 1.99 -5.25 -20.97
CA LEU A 303 1.18 -4.07 -21.25
C LEU A 303 2.04 -2.84 -21.63
N LYS A 304 3.37 -2.94 -21.54
CA LYS A 304 4.29 -1.86 -21.94
C LYS A 304 4.44 -1.71 -23.46
N SER A 305 4.21 -2.79 -24.22
CA SER A 305 4.24 -2.70 -25.69
C SER A 305 3.00 -1.98 -26.21
N ASP A 306 3.19 -1.10 -27.19
CA ASP A 306 2.09 -0.53 -27.97
C ASP A 306 1.26 -1.70 -28.54
N VAL A 307 -0.02 -1.73 -28.23
CA VAL A 307 -0.93 -2.69 -28.84
C VAL A 307 -1.02 -2.33 -30.32
N GLU A 308 -0.41 -3.13 -31.20
CA GLU A 308 -0.61 -3.01 -32.65
C GLU A 308 -2.10 -3.17 -32.93
N VAL A 309 -2.79 -2.06 -33.20
CA VAL A 309 -4.16 -2.09 -33.68
C VAL A 309 -4.09 -2.52 -35.15
N ALA A 310 -4.32 -3.81 -35.41
CA ALA A 310 -4.48 -4.31 -36.76
C ALA A 310 -5.74 -3.69 -37.38
N ILE A 311 -5.55 -2.75 -38.31
CA ILE A 311 -6.64 -2.17 -39.10
C ILE A 311 -6.92 -3.15 -40.24
N HIS A 312 -7.98 -3.95 -40.11
CA HIS A 312 -8.51 -4.68 -41.25
C HIS A 312 -9.34 -3.74 -42.11
N GLN A 313 -8.84 -3.45 -43.31
CA GLN A 313 -9.59 -2.74 -44.34
C GLN A 313 -9.76 -3.69 -45.53
N GLU A 314 -10.96 -4.26 -45.69
CA GLU A 314 -11.31 -4.94 -46.95
C GLU A 314 -11.65 -3.88 -48.01
N ILE A 315 -11.29 -4.16 -49.27
CA ILE A 315 -11.25 -3.19 -50.38
C ILE A 315 -12.63 -2.57 -50.71
N ASP A 316 -13.73 -3.14 -50.20
CA ASP A 316 -15.11 -2.71 -50.47
C ASP A 316 -15.86 -2.11 -49.24
N ASP A 317 -15.20 -1.92 -48.08
CA ASP A 317 -15.86 -1.34 -46.89
C ASP A 317 -15.75 0.21 -46.88
N GLU A 318 -16.90 0.91 -46.91
CA GLU A 318 -16.98 2.38 -46.78
C GLU A 318 -16.73 2.88 -45.34
N GLU A 319 -16.53 1.99 -44.37
CA GLU A 319 -16.39 2.33 -42.95
C GLU A 319 -15.25 1.54 -42.28
N VAL A 320 -14.32 2.25 -41.63
CA VAL A 320 -13.21 1.63 -40.90
C VAL A 320 -13.73 1.03 -39.60
N ARG A 321 -13.66 -0.30 -39.45
CA ARG A 321 -14.02 -1.00 -38.21
C ARG A 321 -12.76 -1.41 -37.45
N PHE A 322 -12.63 -0.89 -36.23
CA PHE A 322 -11.65 -1.39 -35.27
C PHE A 322 -12.17 -2.70 -34.66
N VAL A 323 -11.51 -3.82 -34.97
CA VAL A 323 -11.84 -5.13 -34.38
C VAL A 323 -10.76 -5.49 -33.39
N SER A 324 -11.07 -5.41 -32.09
CA SER A 324 -10.25 -6.04 -31.06
C SER A 324 -10.39 -7.56 -31.21
N THR A 325 -9.35 -8.22 -31.69
CA THR A 325 -9.24 -9.69 -31.66
C THR A 325 -8.97 -10.10 -30.22
N ASP A 326 -10.01 -10.18 -29.40
CA ASP A 326 -10.17 -11.14 -28.30
C ASP A 326 -11.41 -10.77 -27.46
N LYS A 327 -12.55 -11.39 -27.77
CA LYS A 327 -13.83 -11.20 -27.04
C LYS A 327 -13.97 -12.13 -25.82
N THR A 328 -12.89 -12.75 -25.35
CA THR A 328 -12.91 -13.74 -24.26
C THR A 328 -11.92 -13.47 -23.13
N GLN A 329 -11.26 -12.30 -23.12
CA GLN A 329 -10.52 -11.78 -21.98
C GLN A 329 -11.14 -10.45 -21.58
N THR A 330 -11.44 -10.24 -20.30
CA THR A 330 -11.70 -8.92 -19.73
C THR A 330 -10.45 -8.07 -19.93
N SER A 331 -10.34 -7.44 -21.11
CA SER A 331 -9.18 -6.69 -21.51
C SER A 331 -9.02 -5.49 -20.58
N ALA A 332 -7.79 -5.27 -20.12
CA ALA A 332 -7.42 -4.12 -19.32
C ALA A 332 -7.94 -2.83 -19.99
N ARG A 333 -8.64 -1.99 -19.25
CA ARG A 333 -9.22 -0.74 -19.76
C ARG A 333 -8.86 0.47 -18.92
N ILE A 334 -9.09 1.67 -19.46
CA ILE A 334 -8.98 2.91 -18.69
C ILE A 334 -10.21 3.03 -17.79
N LEU A 335 -9.98 3.25 -16.50
CA LEU A 335 -11.01 3.48 -15.50
C LEU A 335 -11.30 4.98 -15.42
N THR A 336 -12.59 5.34 -15.45
CA THR A 336 -13.07 6.73 -15.34
C THR A 336 -14.15 6.82 -14.28
N GLU A 337 -14.45 8.01 -13.77
CA GLU A 337 -15.60 8.20 -12.87
C GLU A 337 -16.92 7.65 -13.46
N ALA A 338 -17.10 7.74 -14.78
CA ALA A 338 -18.28 7.24 -15.47
C ALA A 338 -18.26 5.72 -15.70
N ASP A 339 -17.07 5.12 -15.77
CA ASP A 339 -16.88 3.69 -16.01
C ASP A 339 -15.59 3.20 -15.31
N HIS A 340 -15.72 2.93 -14.01
CA HIS A 340 -14.65 2.39 -13.17
C HIS A 340 -14.77 0.87 -12.95
N GLY A 341 -15.69 0.21 -13.65
CA GLY A 341 -15.86 -1.25 -13.60
C GLY A 341 -16.38 -1.80 -12.28
N GLN A 342 -17.16 -1.03 -11.51
CA GLN A 342 -17.72 -1.52 -10.24
C GLN A 342 -18.51 -2.82 -10.41
N GLU A 343 -19.30 -2.91 -11.48
CA GLU A 343 -20.10 -4.10 -11.77
C GLU A 343 -19.22 -5.24 -12.29
N ASP A 344 -18.30 -4.94 -13.22
CA ASP A 344 -17.44 -5.92 -13.87
C ASP A 344 -16.42 -6.57 -12.91
N PHE A 345 -15.93 -5.80 -11.94
CA PHE A 345 -14.98 -6.27 -10.93
C PHE A 345 -15.66 -6.76 -9.66
N ARG A 346 -17.00 -6.68 -9.56
CA ARG A 346 -17.73 -6.95 -8.31
C ARG A 346 -17.44 -8.32 -7.72
N GLU A 347 -17.45 -9.36 -8.55
CA GLU A 347 -17.24 -10.75 -8.10
C GLU A 347 -15.79 -10.96 -7.63
N ILE A 348 -14.81 -10.53 -8.43
CA ILE A 348 -13.38 -10.63 -8.09
C ILE A 348 -13.06 -9.80 -6.85
N HIS A 349 -13.71 -8.65 -6.69
CA HIS A 349 -13.53 -7.82 -5.52
C HIS A 349 -14.11 -8.48 -4.27
N ALA A 350 -15.33 -9.04 -4.36
CA ALA A 350 -15.91 -9.80 -3.26
C ALA A 350 -15.04 -11.02 -2.89
N GLU A 351 -14.47 -11.72 -3.88
CA GLU A 351 -13.53 -12.81 -3.66
C GLU A 351 -12.27 -12.34 -2.92
N THR A 352 -11.70 -11.21 -3.36
CA THR A 352 -10.53 -10.59 -2.72
C THR A 352 -10.84 -10.22 -1.26
N GLN A 353 -11.97 -9.56 -1.01
CA GLN A 353 -12.39 -9.19 0.34
C GLN A 353 -12.58 -10.42 1.23
N ALA A 354 -13.27 -11.45 0.72
CA ALA A 354 -13.52 -12.68 1.44
C ALA A 354 -12.21 -13.41 1.77
N HIS A 355 -11.28 -13.48 0.82
CA HIS A 355 -9.96 -14.08 1.01
C HIS A 355 -9.15 -13.34 2.08
N MET A 356 -9.03 -12.01 1.96
CA MET A 356 -8.28 -11.20 2.92
C MET A 356 -8.90 -11.26 4.32
N ARG A 357 -10.23 -11.17 4.41
CA ARG A 357 -10.96 -11.33 5.67
C ARG A 357 -10.74 -12.71 6.28
N GLN A 358 -10.79 -13.78 5.50
CA GLN A 358 -10.57 -15.14 6.01
C GLN A 358 -9.16 -15.29 6.59
N ARG A 359 -8.14 -14.73 5.96
CA ARG A 359 -6.77 -14.72 6.50
C ARG A 359 -6.68 -14.03 7.85
N VAL A 360 -7.40 -12.92 8.04
CA VAL A 360 -7.47 -12.23 9.33
C VAL A 360 -8.19 -13.10 10.37
N LEU A 361 -9.32 -13.71 10.00
CA LEU A 361 -10.05 -14.62 10.90
C LEU A 361 -9.21 -15.83 11.32
N ASP A 362 -8.38 -16.38 10.42
CA ASP A 362 -7.48 -17.50 10.72
C ASP A 362 -6.30 -17.06 11.62
N GLN A 363 -5.90 -15.79 11.54
CA GLN A 363 -4.79 -15.25 12.33
C GLN A 363 -5.14 -15.10 13.82
N PHE A 364 -6.42 -14.90 14.17
CA PHE A 364 -6.87 -14.61 15.53
C PHE A 364 -7.92 -15.61 16.03
N PRO A 365 -7.90 -16.01 17.31
CA PRO A 365 -8.85 -16.99 17.82
C PRO A 365 -10.28 -16.43 17.83
N PRO A 366 -11.31 -17.28 17.67
CA PRO A 366 -12.72 -16.86 17.67
C PRO A 366 -13.15 -16.00 18.87
N ALA A 367 -12.51 -16.19 20.03
CA ALA A 367 -12.77 -15.43 21.24
C ALA A 367 -12.57 -13.91 21.06
N LEU A 368 -11.56 -13.48 20.29
CA LEU A 368 -11.32 -12.06 20.00
C LEU A 368 -12.52 -11.42 19.30
N TRP A 369 -13.05 -12.11 18.29
CA TRP A 369 -14.17 -11.61 17.49
C TRP A 369 -15.46 -11.54 18.30
N GLU A 370 -15.66 -12.49 19.22
CA GLU A 370 -16.78 -12.42 20.16
C GLU A 370 -16.63 -11.25 21.15
N GLU A 371 -15.43 -10.93 21.63
CA GLU A 371 -15.18 -9.75 22.46
C GLU A 371 -15.48 -8.43 21.71
N PHE A 372 -15.14 -8.36 20.43
CA PHE A 372 -15.46 -7.19 19.59
C PHE A 372 -16.98 -7.01 19.45
N LYS A 373 -17.74 -8.11 19.31
CA LYS A 373 -19.22 -8.10 19.23
C LYS A 373 -19.92 -7.79 20.56
N GLN A 374 -19.49 -8.39 21.67
CA GLN A 374 -20.20 -8.31 22.97
C GLN A 374 -20.35 -6.89 23.50
N ILE A 375 -19.38 -6.01 23.24
CA ILE A 375 -19.44 -4.63 23.71
C ILE A 375 -20.39 -3.78 22.84
N LYS A 376 -20.72 -4.20 21.61
CA LYS A 376 -21.76 -3.57 20.76
C LYS A 376 -23.16 -3.68 21.37
N THR A 377 -23.40 -4.70 22.21
CA THR A 377 -24.69 -4.93 22.89
C THR A 377 -24.87 -4.18 24.21
N THR A 378 -23.88 -3.40 24.65
CA THR A 378 -23.98 -2.57 25.86
C THR A 378 -24.28 -1.12 25.47
N LYS A 379 -25.50 -0.87 24.99
CA LYS A 379 -26.10 0.47 24.86
C LYS A 379 -27.43 0.51 25.60
#